data_AF-A0A158QMW9-F1
#
_entry.id   AF-A0A158QMW9-F1
#
_cell.length_a   1.000
_cell.length_b   1.000
_cell.length_c   1.000
_cell.angle_alpha   90.00
_cell.angle_beta   90.00
_cell.angle_gamma   90.00
#
_symmetry.space_group_name_H-M   'P 1'
#
loop_
_entity.id
_entity.type
_entity.pdbx_description
1 polymer ?
#
loop_
_entity_poly.entity_id
_entity_poly.type
_entity_poly.pdbx_seq_one_letter_code
_entity_poly.pdbx_strand_id
1 'polypeptide(L)'
;MVLWPILLLLPLCIGSNIPCGKSFLPCPNEESKSETPFIRESNLVLSHRIPDGLFWVAANEAKKETHALFNYTDPGFTQSGHPLASSVEQWTQMHHIDRKAVERSKAAHASIAITKRLTLLGLRERELRFGILPNQVASSIGNCPIPTLEVCPPTYYRSYSGLCNNVAQPEWGASHAPFSRILKPVYADGVTSPREAVSGRPLPPVRGLSLTLFSPVAVSHPTVTALFAHWMQFISSDMVNIVETQALIDGRVRPFPCCRHGFTHPECNSIDIPTADPAFRGRLTCLPLARTMVAPKLSCALGPREQVNMASSYLDGSVIYGSSPERAKQMRSFSQGELHQVIVTG
;
A
#
# COMPACT_ATOMS: atom_id res chain seq x y z
N MET A 1 -8.95 -53.79 -44.80
CA MET A 1 -9.65 -54.29 -43.60
C MET A 1 -8.72 -54.00 -42.43
N VAL A 2 -8.97 -53.07 -41.52
CA VAL A 2 -10.19 -52.74 -40.79
C VAL A 2 -10.24 -51.22 -40.59
N LEU A 3 -11.39 -50.63 -40.87
CA LEU A 3 -11.75 -49.24 -40.53
C LEU A 3 -12.18 -49.20 -39.07
N TRP A 4 -11.62 -48.27 -38.28
CA TRP A 4 -12.40 -47.58 -37.25
C TRP A 4 -11.87 -46.17 -36.96
N PRO A 5 -12.79 -45.19 -36.73
CA PRO A 5 -12.50 -43.77 -36.72
C PRO A 5 -12.08 -43.32 -35.32
N ILE A 6 -11.15 -42.37 -35.20
CA ILE A 6 -10.91 -41.68 -33.94
C ILE A 6 -11.09 -40.18 -34.14
N LEU A 7 -12.16 -39.72 -33.51
CA LEU A 7 -12.65 -38.37 -33.29
C LEU A 7 -11.55 -37.29 -33.22
N LEU A 8 -11.76 -36.23 -33.99
CA LEU A 8 -11.24 -34.89 -33.71
C LEU A 8 -11.78 -34.41 -32.35
N LEU A 9 -10.99 -34.57 -31.29
CA LEU A 9 -11.18 -33.86 -30.04
C LEU A 9 -10.68 -32.42 -30.22
N LEU A 10 -11.60 -31.54 -30.62
CA LEU A 10 -11.50 -30.11 -30.30
C LEU A 10 -11.27 -29.99 -28.80
N PRO A 11 -10.24 -29.27 -28.31
CA PRO A 11 -10.21 -28.91 -26.91
C PRO A 11 -11.36 -27.93 -26.70
N LEU A 12 -12.42 -28.42 -26.07
CA LEU A 12 -13.33 -27.58 -25.31
C LEU A 12 -12.44 -26.82 -24.34
N CYS A 13 -12.14 -25.56 -24.66
CA CYS A 13 -11.73 -24.58 -23.66
C CYS A 13 -12.83 -24.59 -22.60
N ILE A 14 -12.61 -25.32 -21.52
CA ILE A 14 -13.36 -25.16 -20.29
C ILE A 14 -13.06 -23.73 -19.88
N GLY A 15 -14.02 -22.85 -20.17
CA GLY A 15 -13.95 -21.43 -19.84
C GLY A 15 -13.53 -21.31 -18.38
N SER A 16 -12.48 -20.53 -18.15
CA SER A 16 -12.16 -20.06 -16.81
C SER A 16 -13.44 -19.56 -16.14
N ASN A 17 -13.76 -20.08 -14.96
CA ASN A 17 -14.83 -19.57 -14.08
C ASN A 17 -14.45 -18.17 -13.55
N ILE A 18 -14.24 -17.22 -14.45
CA ILE A 18 -14.11 -15.81 -14.13
C ILE A 18 -15.54 -15.29 -14.05
N PRO A 19 -16.01 -14.81 -12.88
CA PRO A 19 -17.34 -14.24 -12.77
C PRO A 19 -17.44 -13.04 -13.72
N CYS A 20 -18.36 -13.11 -14.68
CA CYS A 20 -18.68 -11.96 -15.52
C CYS A 20 -19.46 -10.93 -14.68
N GLY A 21 -19.23 -9.65 -14.95
CA GLY A 21 -19.74 -8.55 -14.14
C GLY A 21 -19.14 -7.22 -14.59
N LYS A 22 -19.72 -6.13 -14.07
CA LYS A 22 -19.50 -4.73 -14.51
C LYS A 22 -18.05 -4.25 -14.59
N SER A 23 -17.09 -5.00 -14.09
CA SER A 23 -15.69 -4.60 -14.03
C SER A 23 -14.79 -5.25 -15.07
N PHE A 24 -15.18 -6.34 -15.76
CA PHE A 24 -14.20 -7.01 -16.65
C PHE A 24 -14.72 -7.59 -17.97
N LEU A 25 -15.97 -8.08 -18.10
CA LEU A 25 -16.55 -8.50 -19.40
C LEU A 25 -18.10 -8.46 -19.32
N PRO A 26 -18.81 -7.91 -20.32
CA PRO A 26 -20.27 -7.97 -20.37
C PRO A 26 -20.76 -9.41 -20.60
N CYS A 27 -21.69 -9.87 -19.76
CA CYS A 27 -22.30 -11.19 -19.92
C CYS A 27 -23.26 -11.17 -21.13
N PRO A 28 -23.33 -12.22 -21.96
CA PRO A 28 -24.03 -12.20 -23.25
C PRO A 28 -25.57 -12.10 -23.19
N ASN A 29 -26.20 -11.95 -22.01
CA ASN A 29 -27.67 -11.97 -21.85
C ASN A 29 -28.24 -10.85 -20.97
N GLU A 30 -27.57 -9.70 -20.81
CA GLU A 30 -28.07 -8.58 -19.99
C GLU A 30 -28.84 -7.47 -20.75
N GLU A 31 -29.41 -7.75 -21.94
CA GLU A 31 -30.17 -6.74 -22.69
C GLU A 31 -31.65 -6.54 -22.27
N SER A 32 -32.13 -7.13 -21.16
CA SER A 32 -33.57 -6.96 -20.83
C SER A 32 -33.98 -7.10 -19.36
N LYS A 33 -33.16 -6.63 -18.41
CA LYS A 33 -33.68 -6.40 -17.05
C LYS A 33 -33.88 -4.91 -16.84
N SER A 34 -35.16 -4.51 -16.81
CA SER A 34 -35.55 -3.15 -16.47
C SER A 34 -34.86 -2.75 -15.18
N GLU A 35 -34.38 -1.51 -15.14
CA GLU A 35 -33.79 -0.91 -13.94
C GLU A 35 -34.77 -1.11 -12.78
N THR A 36 -34.47 -2.06 -11.90
CA THR A 36 -35.07 -2.09 -10.57
C THR A 36 -34.71 -0.76 -9.95
N PRO A 37 -35.68 0.05 -9.50
CA PRO A 37 -35.38 1.31 -8.86
C PRO A 37 -34.42 1.00 -7.71
N PHE A 38 -33.32 1.75 -7.66
CA PHE A 38 -32.40 1.77 -6.53
C PHE A 38 -33.26 1.72 -5.26
N ILE A 39 -33.23 0.58 -4.56
CA ILE A 39 -33.78 0.53 -3.21
C ILE A 39 -32.91 1.50 -2.42
N ARG A 40 -33.42 2.73 -2.29
CA ARG A 40 -32.99 3.67 -1.28
C ARG A 40 -33.25 2.93 0.02
N GLU A 41 -32.20 2.34 0.62
CA GLU A 41 -32.27 1.77 1.95
C GLU A 41 -32.68 2.90 2.90
N SER A 42 -33.98 3.06 3.10
CA SER A 42 -34.63 4.01 3.99
C SER A 42 -34.77 3.43 5.40
N ASN A 43 -34.04 2.36 5.73
CA ASN A 43 -33.90 1.89 7.10
C ASN A 43 -32.60 2.46 7.69
N LEU A 44 -32.63 3.78 7.93
CA LEU A 44 -31.66 4.50 8.73
C LEU A 44 -31.80 4.04 10.19
N VAL A 45 -31.30 2.84 10.49
CA VAL A 45 -31.09 2.41 11.87
C VAL A 45 -30.04 3.36 12.43
N LEU A 46 -30.50 4.24 13.32
CA LEU A 46 -29.73 5.23 14.05
C LEU A 46 -28.46 4.57 14.59
N SER A 47 -27.32 4.71 13.90
CA SER A 47 -26.05 4.45 14.57
C SER A 47 -25.94 5.52 15.62
N HIS A 48 -25.84 5.15 16.90
CA HIS A 48 -25.66 6.13 17.96
C HIS A 48 -24.51 7.06 17.55
N ARG A 49 -24.86 8.35 17.39
CA ARG A 49 -23.88 9.39 17.06
C ARG A 49 -22.81 9.36 18.14
N ILE A 50 -21.54 9.31 17.74
CA ILE A 50 -20.44 9.35 18.70
C ILE A 50 -20.44 10.75 19.33
N PRO A 51 -20.43 10.89 20.67
CA PRO A 51 -20.41 12.20 21.30
C PRO A 51 -19.24 13.04 20.79
N ASP A 52 -19.51 14.28 20.37
CA ASP A 52 -18.50 15.15 19.74
C ASP A 52 -17.29 15.36 20.67
N GLY A 53 -17.52 15.49 21.99
CA GLY A 53 -16.46 15.62 22.98
C GLY A 53 -15.56 14.38 23.06
N LEU A 54 -16.15 13.18 22.93
CA LEU A 54 -15.38 11.93 22.93
C LEU A 54 -14.47 11.85 21.70
N PHE A 55 -15.04 12.15 20.52
CA PHE A 55 -14.27 12.18 19.28
C PHE A 55 -13.16 13.24 19.32
N TRP A 56 -13.45 14.43 19.84
CA TRP A 56 -12.48 15.53 19.94
C TRP A 56 -11.26 15.16 20.80
N VAL A 57 -11.49 14.52 21.95
CA VAL A 57 -10.39 14.02 22.81
C VAL A 57 -9.56 12.97 22.06
N ALA A 58 -10.22 11.99 21.43
CA ALA A 58 -9.53 10.97 20.65
C ALA A 58 -8.69 11.56 19.51
N ALA A 59 -9.22 12.56 18.79
CA ALA A 59 -8.54 13.25 17.70
C ALA A 59 -7.33 14.06 18.16
N ASN A 60 -7.44 14.79 19.28
CA ASN A 60 -6.31 15.56 19.81
C ASN A 60 -5.18 14.67 20.32
N GLU A 61 -5.50 13.59 21.02
CA GLU A 61 -4.48 12.63 21.48
C GLU A 61 -3.82 11.91 20.30
N ALA A 62 -4.60 11.51 19.29
CA ALA A 62 -4.06 10.95 18.05
C ALA A 62 -3.13 11.94 17.31
N LYS A 63 -3.45 13.23 17.29
CA LYS A 63 -2.59 14.25 16.68
C LYS A 63 -1.25 14.38 17.40
N LYS A 64 -1.25 14.35 18.74
CA LYS A 64 -0.02 14.35 19.55
C LYS A 64 0.82 13.10 19.29
N GLU A 65 0.19 11.93 19.26
CA GLU A 65 0.84 10.65 18.97
C GLU A 65 1.49 10.65 17.58
N THR A 66 0.75 11.08 16.54
CA THR A 66 1.29 11.22 15.19
C THR A 66 2.43 12.23 15.12
N HIS A 67 2.33 13.37 15.81
CA HIS A 67 3.44 14.32 15.84
C HIS A 67 4.71 13.71 16.45
N ALA A 68 4.57 12.91 17.52
CA ALA A 68 5.70 12.19 18.12
C ALA A 68 6.28 11.12 17.19
N LEU A 69 5.45 10.37 16.45
CA LEU A 69 5.90 9.38 15.47
C LEU A 69 6.78 9.97 14.36
N PHE A 70 6.43 11.18 13.90
CA PHE A 70 7.16 11.87 12.83
C PHE A 70 8.21 12.85 13.37
N ASN A 71 8.54 12.77 14.66
CA ASN A 71 9.61 13.55 15.26
C ASN A 71 10.95 12.83 15.12
N TYR A 72 11.75 13.25 14.15
CA TYR A 72 13.02 12.61 13.80
C TYR A 72 14.25 13.21 14.51
N THR A 73 14.08 13.75 15.72
CA THR A 73 15.19 14.35 16.48
C THR A 73 16.22 13.35 16.99
N ASP A 74 15.92 12.05 16.97
CA ASP A 74 16.86 11.00 17.38
C ASP A 74 18.07 10.95 16.41
N PRO A 75 19.31 11.15 16.89
CA PRO A 75 20.51 10.97 16.08
C PRO A 75 20.60 9.59 15.41
N GLY A 76 19.90 8.58 15.95
CA GLY A 76 19.73 7.24 15.39
C GLY A 76 19.33 7.20 13.92
N PHE A 77 18.51 8.15 13.47
CA PHE A 77 18.12 8.25 12.05
C PHE A 77 19.28 8.60 11.11
N THR A 78 20.40 9.10 11.63
CA THR A 78 21.58 9.46 10.83
C THR A 78 22.56 8.29 10.67
N GLN A 79 22.62 7.36 11.63
CA GLN A 79 23.54 6.23 11.61
C GLN A 79 22.92 5.00 12.29
N SER A 80 22.72 3.92 11.53
CA SER A 80 22.17 2.68 12.09
C SER A 80 23.23 1.84 12.82
N GLY A 81 24.50 1.90 12.40
CA GLY A 81 25.58 1.04 12.90
C GLY A 81 25.41 -0.44 12.57
N HIS A 82 24.41 -0.80 11.76
CA HIS A 82 24.10 -2.17 11.41
C HIS A 82 25.04 -2.66 10.28
N PRO A 83 25.52 -3.92 10.28
CA PRO A 83 26.41 -4.39 9.22
C PRO A 83 25.79 -4.36 7.81
N LEU A 84 24.46 -4.33 7.71
CA LEU A 84 23.72 -4.16 6.43
C LEU A 84 23.36 -2.70 6.11
N ALA A 85 23.90 -1.70 6.82
CA ALA A 85 23.49 -0.31 6.67
C ALA A 85 23.59 0.21 5.22
N SER A 86 24.67 -0.11 4.50
CA SER A 86 24.88 0.31 3.12
C SER A 86 23.83 -0.27 2.17
N SER A 87 23.52 -1.57 2.29
CA SER A 87 22.49 -2.22 1.49
C SER A 87 21.10 -1.65 1.77
N VAL A 88 20.79 -1.35 3.03
CA VAL A 88 19.52 -0.74 3.43
C VAL A 88 19.41 0.69 2.91
N GLU A 89 20.50 1.46 2.95
CA GLU A 89 20.53 2.81 2.39
C GLU A 89 20.34 2.77 0.86
N GLN A 90 21.00 1.86 0.14
CA GLN A 90 20.81 1.70 -1.30
C GLN A 90 19.36 1.30 -1.64
N TRP A 91 18.78 0.35 -0.90
CA TRP A 91 17.36 -0.01 -1.05
C TRP A 91 16.44 1.19 -0.84
N THR A 92 16.72 2.00 0.19
CA THR A 92 15.98 3.22 0.49
C THR A 92 16.08 4.25 -0.64
N GLN A 93 17.24 4.39 -1.29
CA GLN A 93 17.39 5.30 -2.43
C GLN A 93 16.61 4.83 -3.67
N MET A 94 16.58 3.52 -3.93
CA MET A 94 15.79 2.95 -5.04
C MET A 94 14.28 3.09 -4.80
N HIS A 95 13.85 2.98 -3.55
CA HIS A 95 12.45 3.03 -3.13
C HIS A 95 12.17 4.22 -2.21
N HIS A 96 12.66 5.41 -2.58
CA HIS A 96 12.55 6.59 -1.74
C HIS A 96 11.13 7.14 -1.70
N ILE A 97 10.68 7.55 -0.52
CA ILE A 97 9.42 8.28 -0.36
C ILE A 97 9.56 9.75 -0.78
N ASP A 98 8.44 10.40 -1.07
CA ASP A 98 8.37 11.84 -1.29
C ASP A 98 7.56 12.57 -0.20
N ARG A 99 7.54 13.90 -0.28
CA ARG A 99 6.83 14.74 0.68
C ARG A 99 5.31 14.48 0.69
N LYS A 100 4.70 14.21 -0.47
CA LYS A 100 3.26 13.92 -0.56
C LYS A 100 2.94 12.64 0.20
N ALA A 101 3.79 11.63 0.07
CA ALA A 101 3.70 10.37 0.77
C ALA A 101 3.79 10.54 2.30
N VAL A 102 4.75 11.33 2.79
CA VAL A 102 4.90 11.64 4.22
C VAL A 102 3.65 12.34 4.77
N GLU A 103 3.14 13.36 4.07
CA GLU A 103 1.98 14.11 4.53
C GLU A 103 0.70 13.27 4.53
N ARG A 104 0.49 12.44 3.49
CA ARG A 104 -0.61 11.46 3.50
C ARG A 104 -0.45 10.45 4.63
N SER A 105 0.76 9.94 4.86
CA SER A 105 1.04 8.99 5.94
C SER A 105 0.75 9.57 7.33
N LYS A 106 1.10 10.84 7.60
CA LYS A 106 0.71 11.53 8.84
C LYS A 106 -0.81 11.53 9.06
N ALA A 107 -1.57 11.89 8.03
CA ALA A 107 -3.03 11.89 8.09
C ALA A 107 -3.58 10.46 8.32
N ALA A 108 -2.98 9.46 7.68
CA ALA A 108 -3.33 8.05 7.87
C ALA A 108 -3.08 7.60 9.32
N HIS A 109 -1.90 7.89 9.88
CA HIS A 109 -1.56 7.57 11.27
C HIS A 109 -2.50 8.21 12.27
N ALA A 110 -2.88 9.47 12.05
CA ALA A 110 -3.88 10.13 12.88
C ALA A 110 -5.24 9.41 12.82
N SER A 111 -5.73 9.06 11.62
CA SER A 111 -7.00 8.32 11.47
C SER A 111 -6.95 6.93 12.13
N ILE A 112 -5.82 6.23 12.02
CA ILE A 112 -5.58 4.92 12.63
C ILE A 112 -5.56 5.03 14.16
N ALA A 113 -4.88 6.04 14.71
CA ALA A 113 -4.80 6.27 16.15
C ALA A 113 -6.18 6.64 16.74
N ILE A 114 -6.97 7.47 16.06
CA ILE A 114 -8.37 7.75 16.44
C ILE A 114 -9.18 6.45 16.45
N THR A 115 -9.11 5.69 15.36
CA THR A 115 -9.82 4.42 15.21
C THR A 115 -9.47 3.48 16.36
N LYS A 116 -8.19 3.29 16.64
CA LYS A 116 -7.71 2.43 17.74
C LYS A 116 -8.28 2.86 19.09
N ARG A 117 -8.25 4.16 19.40
CA ARG A 117 -8.76 4.70 20.67
C ARG A 117 -10.26 4.48 20.83
N LEU A 118 -11.03 4.74 19.78
CA LEU A 118 -12.48 4.54 19.81
C LEU A 118 -12.84 3.05 19.89
N THR A 119 -12.13 2.19 19.16
CA THR A 119 -12.29 0.73 19.26
C THR A 119 -12.00 0.21 20.68
N LEU A 120 -10.99 0.74 21.35
CA LEU A 120 -10.68 0.40 22.75
C LEU A 120 -11.80 0.79 23.73
N LEU A 121 -12.66 1.73 23.36
CA LEU A 121 -13.84 2.11 24.14
C LEU A 121 -15.09 1.28 23.79
N GLY A 122 -14.93 0.24 22.97
CA GLY A 122 -16.00 -0.69 22.60
C GLY A 122 -16.78 -0.29 21.33
N LEU A 123 -16.40 0.80 20.67
CA LEU A 123 -17.04 1.22 19.41
C LEU A 123 -16.65 0.27 18.26
N ARG A 124 -17.65 -0.17 17.51
CA ARG A 124 -17.51 -1.13 16.40
C ARG A 124 -17.33 -0.41 15.07
N GLU A 125 -16.88 -1.14 14.06
CA GLU A 125 -16.69 -0.65 12.68
C GLU A 125 -17.88 0.17 12.15
N ARG A 126 -19.11 -0.29 12.43
CA ARG A 126 -20.34 0.42 12.01
C ARG A 126 -20.48 1.79 12.65
N GLU A 127 -20.19 1.91 13.94
CA GLU A 127 -20.29 3.18 14.69
C GLU A 127 -19.19 4.15 14.25
N LEU A 128 -17.99 3.65 14.00
CA LEU A 128 -16.89 4.47 13.47
C LEU A 128 -17.18 5.01 12.07
N ARG A 129 -17.87 4.21 11.24
CA ARG A 129 -18.20 4.57 9.86
C ARG A 129 -19.35 5.57 9.73
N PHE A 130 -20.37 5.46 10.57
CA PHE A 130 -21.61 6.25 10.44
C PHE A 130 -21.85 7.22 11.60
N GLY A 131 -21.17 7.04 12.73
CA GLY A 131 -21.37 7.84 13.94
C GLY A 131 -20.61 9.17 13.95
N ILE A 132 -19.71 9.41 12.98
CA ILE A 132 -18.96 10.67 12.81
C ILE A 132 -18.99 11.07 11.34
N LEU A 133 -19.23 12.36 11.07
CA LEU A 133 -19.31 12.86 9.70
C LEU A 133 -17.90 12.94 9.06
N PRO A 134 -17.75 12.61 7.75
CA PRO A 134 -16.44 12.66 7.09
C PRO A 134 -15.74 14.04 7.14
N ASN A 135 -16.52 15.12 7.07
CA ASN A 135 -15.99 16.49 7.19
C ASN A 135 -15.44 16.78 8.60
N GLN A 136 -16.10 16.27 9.64
CA GLN A 136 -15.64 16.37 11.02
C GLN A 136 -14.29 15.67 11.20
N VAL A 137 -14.16 14.44 10.67
CA VAL A 137 -12.87 13.72 10.68
C VAL A 137 -11.79 14.46 9.92
N ALA A 138 -12.07 14.87 8.68
CA ALA A 138 -11.12 15.55 7.83
C ALA A 138 -10.63 16.87 8.45
N SER A 139 -11.53 17.64 9.06
CA SER A 139 -11.20 18.91 9.73
C SER A 139 -10.29 18.75 10.96
N SER A 140 -10.44 17.65 11.71
CA SER A 140 -9.66 17.40 12.91
C SER A 140 -8.25 16.88 12.62
N ILE A 141 -8.09 16.11 11.54
CA ILE A 141 -6.80 15.53 11.14
C ILE A 141 -5.98 16.51 10.28
N GLY A 142 -6.62 17.18 9.32
CA GLY A 142 -5.93 18.01 8.31
C GLY A 142 -5.21 17.18 7.24
N ASN A 143 -4.88 17.79 6.09
CA ASN A 143 -4.17 17.14 4.97
C ASN A 143 -4.80 15.81 4.47
N CYS A 144 -6.11 15.64 4.66
CA CYS A 144 -6.83 14.49 4.16
C CYS A 144 -7.03 14.58 2.64
N PRO A 145 -7.08 13.45 1.92
CA PRO A 145 -7.56 13.42 0.55
C PRO A 145 -9.06 13.70 0.59
N ILE A 146 -9.41 14.97 0.55
CA ILE A 146 -10.76 15.42 0.29
C ILE A 146 -10.88 15.42 -1.24
N PRO A 147 -11.99 14.97 -1.83
CA PRO A 147 -12.24 15.20 -3.25
C PRO A 147 -12.35 16.71 -3.46
N THR A 148 -11.22 17.40 -3.62
CA THR A 148 -11.14 18.84 -3.84
C THR A 148 -11.29 19.18 -5.32
N LEU A 149 -11.14 18.19 -6.21
CA LEU A 149 -11.47 18.37 -7.60
C LEU A 149 -12.98 18.23 -7.77
N GLU A 150 -13.66 19.37 -7.74
CA GLU A 150 -15.09 19.48 -8.08
C GLU A 150 -15.33 19.10 -9.55
N VAL A 151 -14.30 19.23 -10.41
CA VAL A 151 -14.33 18.84 -11.84
C VAL A 151 -12.95 18.38 -12.32
N CYS A 152 -12.87 17.19 -12.91
CA CYS A 152 -11.71 16.74 -13.70
C CYS A 152 -11.74 17.41 -15.09
N PRO A 153 -10.78 18.30 -15.42
CA PRO A 153 -10.79 18.96 -16.71
C PRO A 153 -10.48 17.95 -17.84
N PRO A 154 -11.10 18.07 -19.01
CA PRO A 154 -10.77 17.24 -20.15
C PRO A 154 -9.36 17.56 -20.65
N THR A 155 -8.51 16.53 -20.73
CA THR A 155 -7.13 16.63 -21.23
C THR A 155 -6.87 15.54 -22.27
N TYR A 156 -5.97 15.80 -23.22
CA TYR A 156 -5.56 14.80 -24.22
C TYR A 156 -4.63 13.71 -23.66
N TYR A 157 -4.02 13.97 -22.50
CA TYR A 157 -3.01 13.11 -21.91
C TYR A 157 -3.39 12.70 -20.49
N ARG A 158 -2.85 11.56 -20.05
CA ARG A 158 -2.97 11.06 -18.68
C ARG A 158 -2.21 11.99 -17.72
N SER A 159 -2.72 12.12 -16.50
CA SER A 159 -1.93 12.73 -15.43
C SER A 159 -0.84 11.76 -14.97
N TYR A 160 0.32 12.27 -14.56
CA TYR A 160 1.43 11.44 -14.07
C TYR A 160 1.04 10.57 -12.86
N SER A 161 0.12 11.06 -12.03
CA SER A 161 -0.33 10.34 -10.84
C SER A 161 -1.51 9.41 -11.11
N GLY A 162 -2.04 9.32 -12.33
CA GLY A 162 -3.29 8.57 -12.62
C GLY A 162 -4.57 9.21 -12.06
N LEU A 163 -4.48 10.42 -11.49
CA LEU A 163 -5.62 11.20 -11.01
C LEU A 163 -6.52 11.57 -12.20
N CYS A 164 -7.83 11.60 -11.98
CA CYS A 164 -8.85 11.94 -13.00
C CYS A 164 -8.99 10.96 -14.16
N ASN A 165 -8.38 9.77 -14.08
CA ASN A 165 -8.68 8.70 -15.05
C ASN A 165 -10.16 8.29 -14.96
N ASN A 166 -10.68 8.15 -13.74
CA ASN A 166 -12.11 8.03 -13.49
C ASN A 166 -12.70 9.38 -13.07
N VAL A 167 -13.53 10.00 -13.91
CA VAL A 167 -14.11 11.33 -13.66
C VAL A 167 -15.10 11.36 -12.50
N ALA A 168 -15.79 10.24 -12.23
CA ALA A 168 -16.74 10.14 -11.12
C ALA A 168 -16.03 9.88 -9.79
N GLN A 169 -14.84 9.28 -9.82
CA GLN A 169 -14.02 8.94 -8.66
C GLN A 169 -12.54 9.27 -8.95
N PRO A 170 -12.14 10.55 -8.88
CA PRO A 170 -10.85 11.01 -9.40
C PRO A 170 -9.60 10.36 -8.80
N GLU A 171 -9.66 9.92 -7.54
CA GLU A 171 -8.54 9.28 -6.82
C GLU A 171 -8.44 7.76 -7.08
N TRP A 172 -9.40 7.14 -7.79
CA TRP A 172 -9.33 5.71 -8.07
C TRP A 172 -8.12 5.39 -8.96
N GLY A 173 -7.28 4.47 -8.49
CA GLY A 173 -6.04 4.08 -9.16
C GLY A 173 -4.95 5.15 -9.19
N ALA A 174 -5.14 6.28 -8.49
CA ALA A 174 -4.12 7.32 -8.42
C ALA A 174 -2.96 6.90 -7.51
N SER A 175 -1.76 7.44 -7.78
CA SER A 175 -0.60 7.25 -6.93
C SER A 175 -0.78 7.90 -5.56
N HIS A 176 -0.12 7.34 -4.55
CA HIS A 176 -0.22 7.75 -3.14
C HIS A 176 -1.63 7.50 -2.54
N ALA A 177 -2.41 6.62 -3.16
CA ALA A 177 -3.69 6.15 -2.64
C ALA A 177 -3.49 4.80 -1.92
N PRO A 178 -4.40 4.42 -1.01
CA PRO A 178 -4.37 3.09 -0.41
C PRO A 178 -4.70 2.01 -1.46
N PHE A 179 -4.16 0.80 -1.27
CA PHE A 179 -4.60 -0.36 -2.06
C PHE A 179 -6.10 -0.65 -1.85
N SER A 180 -6.76 -1.13 -2.90
CA SER A 180 -8.11 -1.69 -2.75
C SER A 180 -8.06 -3.01 -1.98
N ARG A 181 -9.05 -3.23 -1.12
CA ARG A 181 -9.19 -4.47 -0.35
C ARG A 181 -10.26 -5.35 -0.97
N ILE A 182 -9.86 -6.53 -1.44
CA ILE A 182 -10.79 -7.59 -1.85
C ILE A 182 -11.46 -8.22 -0.62
N LEU A 183 -10.71 -8.36 0.48
CA LEU A 183 -11.17 -8.91 1.76
C LEU A 183 -10.89 -7.96 2.90
N LYS A 184 -11.67 -8.06 3.98
CA LYS A 184 -11.42 -7.29 5.21
C LYS A 184 -10.02 -7.61 5.78
N PRO A 185 -9.28 -6.61 6.27
CA PRO A 185 -7.98 -6.84 6.88
C PRO A 185 -8.12 -7.58 8.22
N VAL A 186 -7.09 -8.34 8.57
CA VAL A 186 -7.02 -9.08 9.84
C VAL A 186 -5.80 -8.60 10.62
N TYR A 187 -6.06 -7.75 11.62
CA TYR A 187 -5.09 -7.26 12.60
C TYR A 187 -5.48 -7.79 13.99
N ALA A 188 -4.50 -7.99 14.89
CA ALA A 188 -4.78 -8.54 16.23
C ALA A 188 -5.73 -7.65 17.05
N ASP A 189 -5.57 -6.32 16.93
CA ASP A 189 -6.45 -5.32 17.55
C ASP A 189 -7.59 -4.86 16.62
N GLY A 190 -7.77 -5.51 15.46
CA GLY A 190 -8.72 -5.12 14.44
C GLY A 190 -8.38 -3.82 13.69
N VAL A 191 -7.27 -3.15 14.01
CA VAL A 191 -6.94 -1.81 13.48
C VAL A 191 -5.56 -1.76 12.83
N THR A 192 -4.48 -2.10 13.55
CA THR A 192 -3.11 -1.91 13.06
C THR A 192 -2.11 -2.91 13.60
N SER A 193 -2.35 -3.56 14.74
CA SER A 193 -1.36 -4.44 15.35
C SER A 193 -1.14 -5.70 14.50
N PRO A 194 0.11 -6.17 14.32
CA PRO A 194 0.41 -7.38 13.56
C PRO A 194 -0.50 -8.55 13.97
N ARG A 195 -0.88 -9.38 13.00
CA ARG A 195 -1.80 -10.48 13.23
C ARG A 195 -1.23 -11.50 14.21
N GLU A 196 -2.08 -12.01 15.08
CA GLU A 196 -1.78 -13.14 15.97
C GLU A 196 -2.42 -14.44 15.46
N ALA A 197 -1.95 -15.56 16.00
CA ALA A 197 -2.58 -16.86 15.78
C ALA A 197 -3.99 -16.90 16.37
N VAL A 198 -4.83 -17.83 15.91
CA VAL A 198 -6.19 -18.05 16.47
C VAL A 198 -6.15 -18.35 17.97
N SER A 199 -5.04 -18.91 18.46
CA SER A 199 -4.79 -19.19 19.87
C SER A 199 -4.43 -17.96 20.73
N GLY A 200 -4.32 -16.77 20.13
CA GLY A 200 -3.83 -15.55 20.80
C GLY A 200 -2.31 -15.53 21.03
N ARG A 201 -1.56 -16.44 20.41
CA ARG A 201 -0.09 -16.49 20.49
C ARG A 201 0.55 -15.78 19.28
N PRO A 202 1.81 -15.32 19.40
CA PRO A 202 2.57 -14.82 18.26
C PRO A 202 2.65 -15.84 17.12
N LEU A 203 2.65 -15.35 15.87
CA LEU A 203 2.88 -16.19 14.70
C LEU A 203 4.34 -16.69 14.68
N PRO A 204 4.63 -17.82 14.01
CA PRO A 204 5.99 -18.33 13.90
C PRO A 204 6.95 -17.29 13.28
N PRO A 205 8.23 -17.28 13.70
CA PRO A 205 9.21 -16.32 13.19
C PRO A 205 9.44 -16.51 11.69
N VAL A 206 9.35 -15.41 10.93
CA VAL A 206 9.39 -15.44 9.46
C VAL A 206 10.71 -15.98 8.91
N ARG A 207 11.85 -15.75 9.59
CA ARG A 207 13.14 -16.32 9.17
C ARG A 207 13.21 -17.82 9.38
N GLY A 208 12.64 -18.33 10.47
CA GLY A 208 12.52 -19.78 10.70
C GLY A 208 11.67 -20.46 9.61
N LEU A 209 10.55 -19.84 9.24
CA LEU A 209 9.72 -20.30 8.12
C LEU A 209 10.48 -20.24 6.78
N SER A 210 11.23 -19.16 6.53
CA SER A 210 12.05 -19.02 5.33
C SER A 210 13.05 -20.17 5.18
N LEU A 211 13.78 -20.51 6.26
CA LEU A 211 14.75 -21.60 6.27
C LEU A 211 14.13 -22.99 6.12
N THR A 212 12.88 -23.16 6.55
CA THR A 212 12.20 -24.47 6.56
C THR A 212 11.43 -24.73 5.28
N LEU A 213 10.79 -23.71 4.71
CA LEU A 213 9.84 -23.85 3.60
C LEU A 213 10.46 -23.55 2.22
N PHE A 214 11.47 -22.67 2.16
CA PHE A 214 12.05 -22.23 0.90
C PHE A 214 13.42 -22.87 0.71
N SER A 215 13.54 -23.73 -0.29
CA SER A 215 14.80 -24.34 -0.71
C SER A 215 15.30 -23.71 -2.01
N PRO A 216 16.63 -23.56 -2.20
CA PRO A 216 17.18 -23.12 -3.48
C PRO A 216 16.72 -24.04 -4.61
N VAL A 217 16.22 -23.46 -5.70
CA VAL A 217 15.89 -24.21 -6.92
C VAL A 217 17.18 -24.48 -7.68
N ALA A 218 17.52 -25.75 -7.87
CA ALA A 218 18.79 -26.16 -8.48
C ALA A 218 18.77 -26.20 -10.02
N VAL A 219 17.59 -26.13 -10.65
CA VAL A 219 17.43 -26.35 -12.10
C VAL A 219 16.67 -25.21 -12.74
N SER A 220 17.19 -24.69 -13.85
CA SER A 220 16.52 -23.68 -14.67
C SER A 220 15.25 -24.24 -15.32
N HIS A 221 14.26 -23.39 -15.52
CA HIS A 221 13.02 -23.80 -16.19
C HIS A 221 13.29 -24.13 -17.68
N PRO A 222 12.82 -25.27 -18.20
CA PRO A 222 13.22 -25.74 -19.54
C PRO A 222 12.67 -24.90 -20.70
N THR A 223 11.58 -24.15 -20.48
CA THR A 223 10.85 -23.44 -21.53
C THR A 223 10.63 -21.95 -21.26
N VAL A 224 11.10 -21.44 -20.12
CA VAL A 224 10.87 -20.05 -19.71
C VAL A 224 12.21 -19.36 -19.56
N THR A 225 12.40 -18.29 -20.33
CA THR A 225 13.63 -17.50 -20.29
C THR A 225 13.61 -16.56 -19.08
N ALA A 226 14.79 -16.11 -18.66
CA ALA A 226 14.92 -15.11 -17.59
C ALA A 226 14.22 -13.77 -17.94
N LEU A 227 13.97 -13.48 -19.23
CA LEU A 227 13.24 -12.30 -19.67
C LEU A 227 11.82 -12.25 -19.07
N PHE A 228 11.18 -13.40 -18.88
CA PHE A 228 9.85 -13.47 -18.27
C PHE A 228 9.82 -12.82 -16.88
N ALA A 229 10.78 -13.17 -16.02
CA ALA A 229 10.84 -12.61 -14.67
C ALA A 229 11.07 -11.09 -14.68
N HIS A 230 11.95 -10.61 -15.56
CA HIS A 230 12.22 -9.17 -15.70
C HIS A 230 11.01 -8.41 -16.27
N TRP A 231 10.33 -8.97 -17.27
CA TRP A 231 9.13 -8.38 -17.85
C TRP A 231 7.99 -8.31 -16.83
N MET A 232 7.80 -9.37 -16.03
CA MET A 232 6.81 -9.37 -14.97
C MET A 232 7.15 -8.37 -13.86
N GLN A 233 8.42 -8.22 -13.50
CA GLN A 233 8.85 -7.18 -12.56
C GLN A 233 8.60 -5.78 -13.13
N PHE A 234 8.86 -5.57 -14.43
CA PHE A 234 8.61 -4.30 -15.10
C PHE A 234 7.12 -3.93 -15.07
N ILE A 235 6.23 -4.86 -15.48
CA ILE A 235 4.77 -4.66 -15.40
C ILE A 235 4.32 -4.42 -13.97
N SER A 236 4.78 -5.24 -13.02
CA SER A 236 4.39 -5.09 -11.61
C SER A 236 4.83 -3.73 -11.05
N SER A 237 6.01 -3.25 -11.41
CA SER A 237 6.53 -1.96 -10.95
C SER A 237 5.78 -0.78 -11.57
N ASP A 238 5.12 -0.97 -12.71
CA ASP A 238 4.30 0.04 -13.36
C ASP A 238 2.99 0.29 -12.60
N MET A 239 2.45 -0.76 -11.98
CA MET A 239 1.16 -0.71 -11.28
C MET A 239 1.28 -0.61 -9.75
N VAL A 240 2.41 -1.05 -9.19
CA VAL A 240 2.58 -1.25 -7.75
C VAL A 240 3.97 -0.81 -7.31
N ASN A 241 4.00 0.13 -6.36
CA ASN A 241 5.21 0.48 -5.64
C ASN A 241 4.93 0.52 -4.14
N ILE A 242 5.42 -0.51 -3.44
CA ILE A 242 5.29 -0.69 -2.00
C ILE A 242 6.59 -0.24 -1.35
N VAL A 243 6.48 0.70 -0.42
CA VAL A 243 7.64 1.30 0.26
C VAL A 243 7.53 1.13 1.77
N GLU A 244 8.67 0.91 2.41
CA GLU A 244 8.78 0.93 3.88
C GLU A 244 8.60 2.36 4.41
N THR A 245 8.16 2.49 5.66
CA THR A 245 8.20 3.78 6.35
C THR A 245 9.65 4.25 6.49
N GLN A 246 9.92 5.46 6.00
CA GLN A 246 11.24 6.09 5.99
C GLN A 246 11.13 7.48 6.63
N ALA A 247 12.23 7.98 7.17
CA ALA A 247 12.32 9.34 7.69
C ALA A 247 12.65 10.30 6.54
N LEU A 248 12.02 11.48 6.53
CA LEU A 248 12.38 12.57 5.63
C LEU A 248 12.93 13.71 6.50
N ILE A 249 14.25 13.86 6.50
CA ILE A 249 14.99 14.80 7.35
C ILE A 249 15.78 15.73 6.43
N ASP A 250 15.54 17.04 6.51
CA ASP A 250 16.21 18.05 5.67
C ASP A 250 16.14 17.74 4.17
N GLY A 251 15.00 17.21 3.71
CA GLY A 251 14.78 16.81 2.32
C GLY A 251 15.49 15.52 1.89
N ARG A 252 16.15 14.81 2.81
CA ARG A 252 16.82 13.53 2.57
C ARG A 252 16.04 12.38 3.20
N VAL A 253 15.88 11.32 2.42
CA VAL A 253 15.22 10.10 2.85
C VAL A 253 16.21 9.21 3.59
N ARG A 254 15.81 8.68 4.75
CA ARG A 254 16.62 7.81 5.61
C ARG A 254 15.82 6.58 6.07
N PRO A 255 16.41 5.37 6.06
CA PRO A 255 15.76 4.19 6.63
C PRO A 255 15.66 4.30 8.14
N PHE A 256 14.68 3.61 8.72
CA PHE A 256 14.61 3.48 10.17
C PHE A 256 15.67 2.48 10.68
N PRO A 257 16.45 2.81 11.73
CA PRO A 257 17.48 1.92 12.26
C PRO A 257 16.89 0.83 13.16
N CYS A 258 15.96 0.02 12.64
CA CYS A 258 15.14 -0.89 13.45
C CYS A 258 15.88 -2.00 14.21
N CYS A 259 17.13 -2.32 13.83
CA CYS A 259 17.99 -3.26 14.57
C CYS A 259 18.95 -2.57 15.55
N ARG A 260 18.96 -1.24 15.62
CA ARG A 260 19.87 -0.50 16.50
C ARG A 260 19.42 -0.66 17.94
N HIS A 261 20.35 -1.05 18.81
CA HIS A 261 20.07 -1.18 20.24
C HIS A 261 19.61 0.16 20.84
N GLY A 262 18.55 0.12 21.65
CA GLY A 262 17.96 1.31 22.27
C GLY A 262 17.09 2.17 21.34
N PHE A 263 16.98 1.83 20.06
CA PHE A 263 16.04 2.50 19.14
C PHE A 263 14.70 1.76 19.15
N THR A 264 13.62 2.47 19.47
CA THR A 264 12.26 1.93 19.45
C THR A 264 11.35 2.84 18.66
N HIS A 265 10.70 2.29 17.63
CA HIS A 265 9.70 3.01 16.85
C HIS A 265 8.52 2.07 16.54
N PRO A 266 7.25 2.50 16.66
CA PRO A 266 6.08 1.63 16.41
C PRO A 266 5.98 1.06 14.99
N GLU A 267 6.67 1.69 14.04
CA GLU A 267 6.79 1.21 12.66
C GLU A 267 7.99 0.29 12.43
N CYS A 268 8.83 0.02 13.43
CA CYS A 268 9.84 -1.02 13.32
C CYS A 268 9.23 -2.39 13.57
N ASN A 269 9.51 -3.33 12.66
CA ASN A 269 9.09 -4.72 12.75
C ASN A 269 10.25 -5.60 12.27
N SER A 270 11.38 -5.47 12.94
CA SER A 270 12.61 -6.19 12.63
C SER A 270 12.42 -7.69 12.62
N ILE A 271 13.20 -8.38 11.79
CA ILE A 271 13.16 -9.84 11.71
C ILE A 271 14.29 -10.40 12.55
N ASP A 272 13.95 -11.13 13.60
CA ASP A 272 14.94 -11.84 14.42
C ASP A 272 15.58 -12.99 13.64
N ILE A 273 16.90 -13.09 13.75
CA ILE A 273 17.68 -14.15 13.13
C ILE A 273 17.95 -15.23 14.18
N PRO A 274 17.52 -16.48 13.94
CA PRO A 274 17.84 -17.59 14.83
C PRO A 274 19.35 -17.79 14.98
N THR A 275 19.82 -18.14 16.19
CA THR A 275 21.24 -18.44 16.44
C THR A 275 21.78 -19.57 15.55
N ALA A 276 20.90 -20.52 15.20
CA ALA A 276 21.22 -21.62 14.32
C ALA A 276 21.18 -21.27 12.81
N ASP A 277 20.90 -20.02 12.41
CA ASP A 277 20.79 -19.63 11.01
C ASP A 277 22.08 -19.90 10.22
N PRO A 278 22.06 -20.77 9.18
CA PRO A 278 23.27 -21.17 8.49
C PRO A 278 23.94 -20.02 7.70
N ALA A 279 23.18 -19.02 7.27
CA ALA A 279 23.68 -17.90 6.48
C ALA A 279 24.23 -16.78 7.37
N PHE A 280 23.63 -16.55 8.54
CA PHE A 280 23.87 -15.35 9.36
C PHE A 280 24.43 -15.62 10.76
N ARG A 281 24.57 -16.90 11.18
CA ARG A 281 25.14 -17.27 12.48
C ARG A 281 26.46 -16.55 12.75
N GLY A 282 26.54 -15.93 13.92
CA GLY A 282 27.72 -15.19 14.40
C GLY A 282 27.99 -13.85 13.69
N ARG A 283 27.16 -13.45 12.72
CA ARG A 283 27.32 -12.21 11.95
C ARG A 283 26.19 -11.21 12.16
N LEU A 284 24.94 -11.70 12.19
CA LEU A 284 23.76 -10.87 12.39
C LEU A 284 22.80 -11.56 13.36
N THR A 285 22.11 -10.76 14.17
CA THR A 285 21.01 -11.19 15.06
C THR A 285 19.64 -10.67 14.60
N CYS A 286 19.63 -9.72 13.67
CA CYS A 286 18.46 -8.98 13.26
C CYS A 286 18.58 -8.58 11.78
N LEU A 287 17.47 -8.63 11.03
CA LEU A 287 17.35 -7.96 9.74
C LEU A 287 16.46 -6.72 9.91
N PRO A 288 16.94 -5.53 9.49
CA PRO A 288 16.18 -4.30 9.65
C PRO A 288 14.98 -4.33 8.71
N LEU A 289 13.80 -4.11 9.27
CA LEU A 289 12.55 -4.01 8.53
C LEU A 289 11.66 -2.97 9.20
N ALA A 290 11.29 -1.94 8.47
CA ALA A 290 10.20 -1.07 8.85
C ALA A 290 8.90 -1.54 8.18
N ARG A 291 7.77 -1.27 8.82
CA ARG A 291 6.45 -1.57 8.29
C ARG A 291 6.21 -0.73 7.03
N THR A 292 5.44 -1.27 6.10
CA THR A 292 5.01 -0.56 4.89
C THR A 292 4.31 0.74 5.23
N MET A 293 4.65 1.82 4.54
CA MET A 293 4.02 3.12 4.70
C MET A 293 2.51 3.06 4.44
N VAL A 294 1.76 3.99 5.03
CA VAL A 294 0.30 4.00 5.02
C VAL A 294 -0.27 5.19 4.25
N ALA A 295 -1.48 5.02 3.72
CA ALA A 295 -2.24 6.10 3.10
C ALA A 295 -3.61 6.25 3.79
N PRO A 296 -4.13 7.48 3.88
CA PRO A 296 -5.43 7.73 4.47
C PRO A 296 -6.51 7.32 3.47
N LYS A 297 -7.66 6.89 4.00
CA LYS A 297 -8.88 6.75 3.19
C LYS A 297 -9.38 8.13 2.76
N LEU A 298 -10.30 8.15 1.80
CA LEU A 298 -11.00 9.39 1.41
C LEU A 298 -11.57 10.09 2.66
N SER A 299 -11.38 11.40 2.75
CA SER A 299 -11.75 12.22 3.93
C SER A 299 -11.18 11.71 5.26
N CYS A 300 -10.06 10.96 5.23
CA CYS A 300 -9.48 10.27 6.37
C CYS A 300 -10.48 9.39 7.14
N ALA A 301 -11.42 8.75 6.43
CA ALA A 301 -12.42 7.89 7.04
C ALA A 301 -11.78 6.89 8.02
N LEU A 302 -12.36 6.80 9.22
CA LEU A 302 -11.86 5.94 10.30
C LEU A 302 -11.96 4.46 9.91
N GLY A 303 -11.01 3.67 10.39
CA GLY A 303 -10.94 2.25 10.10
C GLY A 303 -9.54 1.67 10.24
N PRO A 304 -9.38 0.40 9.83
CA PRO A 304 -8.09 -0.28 9.90
C PRO A 304 -7.05 0.34 8.96
N ARG A 305 -5.79 0.04 9.26
CA ARG A 305 -4.60 0.45 8.52
C ARG A 305 -4.69 0.10 7.04
N GLU A 306 -4.32 1.05 6.17
CA GLU A 306 -4.24 0.86 4.71
C GLU A 306 -2.83 1.18 4.20
N GLN A 307 -2.23 0.25 3.46
CA GLN A 307 -0.90 0.42 2.87
C GLN A 307 -1.00 1.31 1.62
N VAL A 308 0.00 2.17 1.42
CA VAL A 308 0.06 3.06 0.25
C VAL A 308 0.58 2.32 -0.98
N ASN A 309 -0.03 2.62 -2.14
CA ASN A 309 0.59 2.39 -3.43
C ASN A 309 1.23 3.70 -3.93
N MET A 310 2.55 3.72 -4.08
CA MET A 310 3.28 4.89 -4.58
C MET A 310 3.24 5.00 -6.11
N ALA A 311 2.82 3.94 -6.82
CA ALA A 311 2.62 3.94 -8.26
C ALA A 311 1.17 4.29 -8.61
N SER A 312 0.94 4.73 -9.85
CA SER A 312 -0.40 4.67 -10.44
C SER A 312 -0.80 3.19 -10.56
N SER A 313 -2.09 2.87 -10.45
CA SER A 313 -2.57 1.48 -10.59
C SER A 313 -2.83 1.07 -12.05
N TYR A 314 -2.47 1.94 -13.00
CA TYR A 314 -2.71 1.72 -14.43
C TYR A 314 -1.45 1.19 -15.11
N LEU A 315 -1.62 0.51 -16.25
CA LEU A 315 -0.51 0.23 -17.16
C LEU A 315 -0.31 1.44 -18.07
N ASP A 316 0.51 2.37 -17.62
CA ASP A 316 0.70 3.68 -18.25
C ASP A 316 2.17 4.08 -18.41
N GLY A 317 3.11 3.19 -18.08
CA GLY A 317 4.54 3.46 -18.16
C GLY A 317 5.02 4.38 -17.04
N SER A 318 4.32 4.51 -15.93
CA SER A 318 4.78 5.20 -14.72
C SER A 318 6.16 4.73 -14.22
N VAL A 319 6.57 3.48 -14.50
CA VAL A 319 7.94 3.01 -14.24
C VAL A 319 9.00 3.74 -15.08
N ILE A 320 8.62 4.26 -16.24
CA ILE A 320 9.47 5.08 -17.13
C ILE A 320 9.30 6.57 -16.83
N TYR A 321 8.05 7.04 -16.75
CA TYR A 321 7.72 8.47 -16.71
C TYR A 321 7.63 9.05 -15.29
N GLY A 322 7.54 8.20 -14.27
CA GLY A 322 7.31 8.58 -12.88
C GLY A 322 5.82 8.77 -12.55
N SER A 323 5.50 8.60 -11.26
CA SER A 323 4.13 8.69 -10.72
C SER A 323 3.78 10.05 -10.07
N SER A 324 4.64 11.05 -10.23
CA SER A 324 4.45 12.41 -9.72
C SER A 324 4.99 13.46 -10.72
N PRO A 325 4.40 14.68 -10.77
CA PRO A 325 4.91 15.76 -11.61
C PRO A 325 6.38 16.10 -11.33
N GLU A 326 6.79 16.05 -10.07
CA GLU A 326 8.17 16.33 -9.63
C GLU A 326 9.13 15.29 -10.19
N ARG A 327 8.76 14.01 -10.13
CA ARG A 327 9.59 12.93 -10.68
C ARG A 327 9.65 13.01 -12.19
N ALA A 328 8.51 13.21 -12.86
CA ALA A 328 8.46 13.36 -14.31
C ALA A 328 9.32 14.54 -14.79
N LYS A 329 9.35 15.66 -14.03
CA LYS A 329 10.22 16.80 -14.31
C LYS A 329 11.70 16.42 -14.22
N GLN A 330 12.11 15.62 -13.23
CA GLN A 330 13.50 15.16 -13.12
C GLN A 330 13.92 14.22 -14.26
N MET A 331 12.99 13.44 -14.79
CA MET A 331 13.27 12.46 -15.85
C MET A 331 13.31 13.07 -17.25
N ARG A 332 12.82 14.30 -17.46
CA ARG A 332 12.75 14.95 -18.78
C ARG A 332 13.99 15.78 -19.07
N SER A 333 14.47 15.76 -20.31
CA SER A 333 15.54 16.65 -20.77
C SER A 333 15.05 18.08 -21.05
N PHE A 334 13.73 18.22 -21.30
CA PHE A 334 13.10 19.44 -21.82
C PHE A 334 13.65 19.90 -23.19
N SER A 335 14.35 19.02 -23.89
CA SER A 335 14.82 19.23 -25.26
C SER A 335 14.17 18.21 -26.18
N GLN A 336 13.58 18.66 -27.29
CA GLN A 336 12.98 17.81 -28.33
C GLN A 336 11.92 16.77 -27.84
N GLY A 337 11.40 16.92 -26.63
CA GLY A 337 10.47 15.96 -26.02
C GLY A 337 11.14 14.72 -25.42
N GLU A 338 12.45 14.72 -25.24
CA GLU A 338 13.22 13.56 -24.79
C GLU A 338 13.24 13.40 -23.26
N LEU A 339 13.58 12.18 -22.84
CA LEU A 339 13.99 11.89 -21.47
C LEU A 339 15.46 12.25 -21.27
N HIS A 340 15.84 12.50 -20.01
CA HIS A 340 17.22 12.70 -19.62
C HIS A 340 18.02 11.42 -19.88
N GLN A 341 19.15 11.54 -20.57
CA GLN A 341 20.05 10.44 -20.90
C GLN A 341 21.43 10.72 -20.28
N VAL A 342 22.06 9.68 -19.74
CA VAL A 342 23.46 9.74 -19.31
C VAL A 342 24.26 8.95 -20.32
N ILE A 343 25.11 9.64 -21.09
CA ILE A 343 26.05 8.97 -21.99
C ILE A 343 27.17 8.42 -21.13
N VAL A 344 27.19 7.10 -20.94
CA VAL A 344 28.31 6.41 -20.28
C VAL A 344 29.35 6.12 -21.36
N THR A 345 30.35 6.99 -21.48
CA THR A 345 31.54 6.71 -22.30
C THR A 345 32.39 5.68 -21.58
N GLY A 346 32.53 4.50 -22.18
CA GLY A 346 33.35 3.40 -21.66
C GLY A 346 34.84 3.61 -21.81
#